data_AF-A0A9X0CPA5-F1
#
_entry.id   AF-A0A9X0CPA5-F1
#
_cell.length_a   1.000
_cell.length_b   1.000
_cell.length_c   1.000
_cell.angle_alpha   90.00
_cell.angle_beta   90.00
_cell.angle_gamma   90.00
#
_symmetry.space_group_name_H-M   'P 1'
#
loop_
_entity.id
_entity.type
_entity.pdbx_description
1 polymer ?
#
loop_
_entity_poly.entity_id
_entity_poly.type
_entity_poly.pdbx_seq_one_letter_code
_entity_poly.pdbx_strand_id
1 'polypeptide(L)'
;MVDKPKIIEHVVKSLDYTLFDARWIPCSARFVVLGNYARGTGALQIYEVSKGDVKLVKNDEKRTALKCGTFEASSLQQRYLATAHSQIVNCIDGVGGVGIGEGAPEIVTGSRDGSVKVWDPRQKDKPVADMAPAEGEEGRDCWCVAFGDAYNTDERTVVAGYDNGDIKMFEP
;
A
#
# COMPACT_ATOMS: atom_id res chain seq x y z
N MET A 1 13.75 -20.68 32.63
CA MET A 1 13.37 -19.29 32.33
C MET A 1 13.58 -19.10 30.84
N VAL A 2 12.54 -18.77 30.08
CA VAL A 2 12.69 -18.46 28.65
C VAL A 2 13.16 -17.02 28.55
N ASP A 3 14.27 -16.80 27.85
CA ASP A 3 14.82 -15.47 27.65
C ASP A 3 13.82 -14.60 26.87
N LYS A 4 13.62 -13.35 27.31
CA LYS A 4 12.69 -12.45 26.64
C LYS A 4 13.26 -12.04 25.28
N PRO A 5 12.44 -11.97 24.21
CA PRO A 5 12.88 -11.42 22.92
C PRO A 5 13.45 -10.01 23.10
N LYS A 6 14.57 -9.73 22.42
CA LYS A 6 15.22 -8.41 22.41
C LYS A 6 15.04 -7.77 21.04
N ILE A 7 14.67 -6.50 21.03
CA ILE A 7 14.66 -5.67 19.83
C ILE A 7 16.02 -4.97 19.77
N ILE A 8 16.74 -5.13 18.66
CA ILE A 8 18.09 -4.58 18.46
C ILE A 8 18.05 -3.66 17.24
N GLU A 9 18.54 -2.43 17.40
CA GLU A 9 18.74 -1.50 16.30
C GLU A 9 20.01 -1.89 15.53
N HIS A 10 19.85 -2.21 14.24
CA HIS A 10 20.96 -2.61 13.38
C HIS A 10 21.50 -1.46 12.52
N VAL A 11 20.64 -0.50 12.16
CA VAL A 11 20.97 0.62 11.27
C VAL A 11 19.95 1.75 11.44
N VAL A 12 20.40 2.99 11.37
CA VAL A 12 19.56 4.19 11.36
C VAL A 12 19.96 5.07 10.19
N LYS A 13 18.97 5.57 9.45
CA LYS A 13 19.18 6.55 8.39
C LYS A 13 18.12 7.65 8.49
N SER A 14 18.58 8.89 8.59
CA SER A 14 17.70 10.07 8.52
C SER A 14 17.43 10.45 7.06
N LEU A 15 16.23 10.96 6.79
CA LEU A 15 15.77 11.43 5.49
C LEU A 15 15.41 12.92 5.57
N ASP A 16 15.46 13.61 4.44
CA ASP A 16 15.21 15.06 4.30
C ASP A 16 13.76 15.37 3.89
N TYR A 17 12.86 14.40 4.00
CA TYR A 17 11.45 14.49 3.66
C TYR A 17 10.58 13.73 4.66
N THR A 18 9.28 13.97 4.64
CA THR A 18 8.32 13.27 5.51
C THR A 18 8.08 11.87 4.95
N LEU A 19 8.40 10.84 5.73
CA LEU A 19 8.16 9.44 5.40
C LEU A 19 6.78 9.02 5.92
N PHE A 20 6.00 8.34 5.08
CA PHE A 20 4.68 7.82 5.42
C PHE A 20 4.61 6.30 5.45
N ASP A 21 5.37 5.60 4.60
CA ASP A 21 5.34 4.14 4.52
C ASP A 21 6.72 3.56 4.21
N ALA A 22 6.95 2.33 4.67
CA ALA A 22 8.15 1.54 4.43
C ALA A 22 7.79 0.06 4.25
N ARG A 23 8.19 -0.52 3.12
CA ARG A 23 7.85 -1.91 2.76
C ARG A 23 9.05 -2.67 2.24
N TRP A 24 9.21 -3.92 2.68
CA TRP A 24 10.18 -4.83 2.09
C TRP A 24 9.79 -5.15 0.66
N ILE A 25 10.78 -5.15 -0.23
CA ILE A 25 10.64 -5.64 -1.59
C ILE A 25 10.79 -7.17 -1.54
N PRO A 26 9.74 -7.95 -1.92
CA PRO A 26 9.74 -9.40 -1.77
C PRO A 26 10.98 -10.09 -2.38
N CYS A 27 11.42 -11.16 -1.71
CA CYS A 27 12.57 -11.97 -2.12
C CYS A 27 13.86 -11.16 -2.35
N SER A 28 14.09 -10.11 -1.57
CA SER A 28 15.30 -9.28 -1.67
C SER A 28 15.71 -8.69 -0.32
N ALA A 29 16.97 -8.26 -0.21
CA ALA A 29 17.45 -7.47 0.92
C ALA A 29 17.16 -5.97 0.72
N ARG A 30 16.06 -5.61 0.05
CA ARG A 30 15.72 -4.23 -0.29
C ARG A 30 14.38 -3.83 0.30
N PHE A 31 14.23 -2.55 0.61
CA PHE A 31 12.96 -1.96 1.02
C PHE A 31 12.73 -0.65 0.28
N VAL A 32 11.47 -0.30 0.08
CA VAL A 32 11.04 0.99 -0.45
C VAL A 32 10.51 1.85 0.69
N VAL A 33 10.76 3.15 0.63
CA VAL A 33 10.15 4.16 1.48
C VAL A 33 9.42 5.18 0.63
N LEU A 34 8.26 5.60 1.11
CA LEU A 34 7.34 6.50 0.42
C LEU A 34 7.06 7.72 1.28
N GLY A 35 6.98 8.89 0.67
CA GLY A 35 6.82 10.14 1.40
C GLY A 35 6.50 11.35 0.52
N ASN A 36 6.72 12.54 1.08
CA ASN A 36 6.68 13.80 0.34
C ASN A 36 7.72 14.80 0.83
N TYR A 37 8.23 15.59 -0.11
CA TYR A 37 9.02 16.78 0.20
C TYR A 37 8.12 17.92 0.67
N ALA A 38 8.72 18.90 1.37
CA ALA A 38 8.01 20.11 1.82
C ALA A 38 7.37 20.90 0.66
N ARG A 39 7.89 20.75 -0.57
CA ARG A 39 7.35 21.33 -1.81
C ARG A 39 6.12 20.59 -2.36
N GLY A 40 5.61 19.57 -1.67
CA GLY A 40 4.40 18.83 -2.03
C GLY A 40 4.59 17.67 -3.02
N THR A 41 5.77 17.55 -3.63
CA THR A 41 6.11 16.43 -4.51
C THR A 41 6.37 15.15 -3.72
N GLY A 42 6.07 13.99 -4.33
CA GLY A 42 6.26 12.69 -3.69
C GLY A 42 7.69 12.20 -3.75
N ALA A 43 8.10 11.48 -2.71
CA ALA A 43 9.39 10.81 -2.63
C ALA A 43 9.19 9.30 -2.69
N LEU A 44 9.92 8.62 -3.59
CA LEU A 44 10.05 7.16 -3.63
C LEU A 44 11.54 6.83 -3.61
N GLN A 45 11.99 6.16 -2.56
CA GLN A 45 13.38 5.71 -2.47
C GLN A 45 13.45 4.21 -2.19
N ILE A 46 14.33 3.52 -2.91
CA ILE A 46 14.64 2.11 -2.67
C ILE A 46 16.01 2.02 -2.05
N TYR A 47 16.08 1.28 -0.95
CA TYR A 47 17.28 1.01 -0.20
C TYR A 47 17.63 -0.48 -0.26
N GLU A 48 18.93 -0.78 -0.27
CA GLU A 48 19.45 -2.13 -0.09
C GLU A 48 20.20 -2.22 1.23
N VAL A 49 19.86 -3.24 2.01
CA VAL A 49 20.52 -3.54 3.27
C VAL A 49 21.84 -4.24 3.00
N SER A 50 22.89 -3.70 3.58
CA SER A 50 24.23 -4.27 3.64
C SER A 50 24.67 -4.37 5.10
N LYS A 51 25.76 -5.09 5.38
CA LYS A 51 26.19 -5.35 6.76
C LYS A 51 26.48 -4.04 7.51
N GLY A 52 25.54 -3.62 8.35
CA GLY A 52 25.62 -2.41 9.18
C GLY A 52 25.28 -1.09 8.46
N ASP A 53 24.75 -1.14 7.22
CA ASP A 53 24.46 0.06 6.43
C ASP A 53 23.30 -0.16 5.45
N VAL A 54 22.60 0.91 5.08
CA VAL A 54 21.54 0.90 4.07
C VAL A 54 21.86 1.90 2.95
N LYS A 55 22.04 1.33 1.75
CA LYS A 55 22.49 2.08 0.56
C LYS A 55 21.32 2.45 -0.31
N LEU A 56 21.28 3.71 -0.73
CA LEU A 56 20.27 4.20 -1.67
C LEU A 56 20.55 3.59 -3.05
N VAL A 57 19.59 2.81 -3.57
CA VAL A 57 19.65 2.17 -4.88
C VAL A 57 18.90 2.99 -5.92
N LYS A 58 17.76 3.59 -5.52
CA LYS A 58 16.90 4.35 -6.42
C LYS A 58 16.29 5.53 -5.68
N ASN A 59 16.23 6.68 -6.35
CA ASN A 59 15.51 7.87 -5.91
C ASN A 59 14.66 8.37 -7.07
N ASP A 60 13.35 8.41 -6.88
CA ASP A 60 12.39 8.94 -7.84
C ASP A 60 11.47 9.94 -7.16
N GLU A 61 11.37 11.14 -7.73
CA GLU A 61 10.40 12.15 -7.32
C GLU A 61 9.13 12.02 -8.16
N LYS A 62 7.97 12.09 -7.51
CA LYS A 62 6.65 12.04 -8.15
C LYS A 62 5.95 13.39 -8.03
N ARG A 63 4.95 13.61 -8.89
CA ARG A 63 4.19 14.86 -8.93
C ARG A 63 3.46 15.16 -7.62
N THR A 64 3.03 14.12 -6.92
CA THR A 64 2.25 14.21 -5.68
C THR A 64 2.80 13.26 -4.62
N ALA A 65 2.50 13.54 -3.36
CA ALA A 65 2.86 12.72 -2.20
C ALA A 65 2.48 11.23 -2.36
N LEU A 66 3.37 10.34 -1.92
CA LEU A 66 3.10 8.90 -1.85
C LEU A 66 2.96 8.50 -0.38
N LYS A 67 1.76 8.09 0.02
CA LYS A 67 1.43 7.88 1.44
C LYS A 67 1.43 6.42 1.86
N CYS A 68 1.20 5.51 0.93
CA CYS A 68 1.24 4.08 1.17
C CYS A 68 1.54 3.33 -0.14
N GLY A 69 1.97 2.07 -0.01
CA GLY A 69 2.17 1.17 -1.14
C GLY A 69 2.17 -0.31 -0.72
N THR A 70 1.86 -1.21 -1.65
CA THR A 70 1.97 -2.67 -1.43
C THR A 70 2.64 -3.35 -2.62
N PHE A 71 3.29 -4.48 -2.35
CA PHE A 71 3.79 -5.42 -3.36
C PHE A 71 2.95 -6.69 -3.47
N GLU A 72 1.94 -6.86 -2.61
CA GLU A 72 1.24 -8.15 -2.43
C GLU A 72 0.45 -8.60 -3.64
N ALA A 73 0.05 -7.70 -4.53
CA ALA A 73 -0.56 -8.06 -5.81
C ALA A 73 0.43 -8.12 -6.97
N SER A 74 1.67 -7.68 -6.77
CA SER A 74 2.66 -7.80 -7.83
C SER A 74 3.22 -9.20 -7.86
N SER A 75 3.40 -9.76 -9.06
CA SER A 75 4.24 -10.95 -9.22
C SER A 75 5.65 -10.69 -8.66
N LEU A 76 6.28 -11.74 -8.14
CA LEU A 76 7.66 -11.70 -7.63
C LEU A 76 8.68 -11.25 -8.70
N GLN A 77 8.34 -11.43 -9.99
CA GLN A 77 9.20 -11.02 -11.09
C GLN A 77 9.12 -9.51 -11.37
N GLN A 78 7.92 -8.92 -11.33
CA GLN A 78 7.71 -7.52 -11.75
C GLN A 78 7.86 -6.49 -10.63
N ARG A 79 7.39 -6.80 -9.41
CA ARG A 79 7.44 -5.93 -8.21
C ARG A 79 6.97 -4.49 -8.48
N TYR A 80 5.80 -4.34 -9.08
CA TYR A 80 5.18 -3.03 -9.33
C TYR A 80 4.54 -2.44 -8.07
N LEU A 81 4.51 -1.11 -8.01
CA LEU A 81 3.89 -0.31 -6.95
C LEU A 81 2.71 0.46 -7.56
N ALA A 82 1.51 0.28 -7.02
CA ALA A 82 0.31 0.97 -7.50
C ALA A 82 0.10 2.32 -6.80
N THR A 83 -0.37 3.32 -7.55
CA THR A 83 -0.79 4.63 -7.03
C THR A 83 -2.07 5.03 -7.74
N ALA A 84 -3.11 5.44 -7.01
CA ALA A 84 -4.38 5.84 -7.58
C ALA A 84 -5.04 6.97 -6.77
N HIS A 85 -6.27 7.37 -7.14
CA HIS A 85 -7.13 8.38 -6.48
C HIS A 85 -6.89 9.85 -6.84
N SER A 86 -7.94 10.66 -6.63
CA SER A 86 -7.97 12.10 -6.88
C SER A 86 -7.44 12.92 -5.70
N GLN A 87 -7.40 12.29 -4.53
CA GLN A 87 -6.76 12.81 -3.33
C GLN A 87 -5.78 11.78 -2.77
N ILE A 88 -5.32 12.00 -1.55
CA ILE A 88 -4.33 11.16 -0.88
C ILE A 88 -4.88 9.75 -0.70
N VAL A 89 -4.11 8.73 -1.08
CA VAL A 89 -4.34 7.33 -0.66
C VAL A 89 -3.80 7.17 0.76
N ASN A 90 -4.64 6.86 1.72
CA ASN A 90 -4.20 6.71 3.11
C ASN A 90 -3.75 5.28 3.41
N CYS A 91 -4.36 4.30 2.75
CA CYS A 91 -4.15 2.90 3.04
C CYS A 91 -4.23 2.04 1.78
N ILE A 92 -3.56 0.89 1.85
CA ILE A 92 -3.47 -0.08 0.77
C ILE A 92 -3.26 -1.46 1.35
N ASP A 93 -3.82 -2.47 0.69
CA ASP A 93 -3.64 -3.89 1.01
C ASP A 93 -3.63 -4.70 -0.29
N GLY A 94 -3.10 -5.93 -0.26
CA GLY A 94 -3.10 -6.80 -1.43
C GLY A 94 -3.25 -8.28 -1.11
N VAL A 95 -3.76 -9.02 -2.09
CA VAL A 95 -4.07 -10.45 -1.96
C VAL A 95 -3.71 -11.20 -3.25
N GLY A 96 -3.40 -12.50 -3.16
CA GLY A 96 -3.24 -13.39 -4.32
C GLY A 96 -1.89 -13.35 -5.06
N GLY A 97 -1.02 -12.37 -4.82
CA GLY A 97 0.26 -12.26 -5.57
C GLY A 97 1.45 -13.01 -4.98
N VAL A 98 1.38 -13.42 -3.70
CA VAL A 98 2.46 -14.14 -2.98
C VAL A 98 2.06 -15.55 -2.52
N GLY A 99 1.03 -16.13 -3.13
CA GLY A 99 0.51 -17.46 -2.73
C GLY A 99 -0.31 -17.44 -1.44
N ILE A 100 -0.76 -16.26 -1.01
CA ILE A 100 -1.69 -16.07 0.11
C ILE A 100 -2.98 -15.50 -0.46
N GLY A 101 -4.10 -16.19 -0.23
CA GLY A 101 -5.40 -15.91 -0.84
C GLY A 101 -5.54 -16.56 -2.22
N GLU A 102 -6.73 -17.09 -2.50
CA GLU A 102 -7.07 -17.73 -3.77
C GLU A 102 -7.55 -16.69 -4.81
N GLY A 103 -7.44 -17.04 -6.09
CA GLY A 103 -7.85 -16.18 -7.20
C GLY A 103 -6.75 -15.28 -7.76
N ALA A 104 -7.15 -14.31 -8.59
CA ALA A 104 -6.22 -13.37 -9.20
C ALA A 104 -5.59 -12.41 -8.17
N PRO A 105 -4.35 -11.96 -8.40
CA PRO A 105 -3.73 -10.97 -7.54
C PRO A 105 -4.43 -9.62 -7.67
N GLU A 106 -4.78 -9.00 -6.55
CA GLU A 106 -5.46 -7.70 -6.51
C GLU A 106 -4.95 -6.80 -5.40
N ILE A 107 -5.09 -5.49 -5.60
CA ILE A 107 -4.75 -4.43 -4.66
C ILE A 107 -6.03 -3.71 -4.28
N VAL A 108 -6.23 -3.39 -3.00
CA VAL A 108 -7.25 -2.45 -2.56
C VAL A 108 -6.59 -1.19 -2.04
N THR A 109 -7.12 -0.02 -2.39
CA THR A 109 -6.67 1.29 -1.92
C THR A 109 -7.82 2.07 -1.31
N GLY A 110 -7.59 2.71 -0.16
CA GLY A 110 -8.53 3.63 0.49
C GLY A 110 -7.99 5.06 0.51
N SER A 111 -8.83 6.04 0.19
CA SER A 111 -8.40 7.43 -0.01
C SER A 111 -9.25 8.46 0.73
N ARG A 112 -8.66 9.64 0.92
CA ARG A 112 -9.33 10.86 1.34
C ARG A 112 -10.41 11.35 0.39
N ASP A 113 -10.39 10.94 -0.88
CA ASP A 113 -11.53 11.20 -1.77
C ASP A 113 -12.79 10.39 -1.41
N GLY A 114 -12.67 9.51 -0.40
CA GLY A 114 -13.73 8.72 0.18
C GLY A 114 -14.12 7.50 -0.62
N SER A 115 -13.38 7.20 -1.67
CA SER A 115 -13.52 5.95 -2.39
C SER A 115 -12.54 4.89 -1.89
N VAL A 116 -12.99 3.64 -1.99
CA VAL A 116 -12.17 2.44 -1.91
C VAL A 116 -12.15 1.82 -3.29
N LYS A 117 -10.97 1.50 -3.82
CA LYS A 117 -10.83 0.97 -5.18
C LYS A 117 -10.03 -0.32 -5.16
N VAL A 118 -10.50 -1.32 -5.90
CA VAL A 118 -9.80 -2.59 -6.13
C VAL A 118 -9.19 -2.59 -7.52
N TRP A 119 -7.96 -3.08 -7.64
CA TRP A 119 -7.16 -3.06 -8.85
C TRP A 119 -6.63 -4.45 -9.17
N ASP A 120 -6.81 -4.88 -10.41
CA ASP A 120 -6.04 -5.97 -10.99
C ASP A 120 -4.78 -5.39 -11.65
N PRO A 121 -3.55 -5.77 -11.24
CA PRO A 121 -2.30 -5.26 -11.83
C PRO A 121 -2.18 -5.50 -13.35
N ARG A 122 -2.94 -6.46 -13.89
CA ARG A 122 -2.99 -6.80 -15.31
C ARG A 122 -3.91 -5.84 -16.08
N GLN A 123 -4.89 -5.23 -15.42
CA GLN A 123 -5.77 -4.22 -15.98
C GLN A 123 -5.21 -2.82 -15.74
N LYS A 124 -4.77 -2.16 -16.82
CA LYS A 124 -4.20 -0.82 -16.74
C LYS A 124 -5.29 0.25 -16.65
N ASP A 125 -4.97 1.34 -15.95
CA ASP A 125 -5.70 2.61 -15.92
C ASP A 125 -7.12 2.58 -15.34
N LYS A 126 -7.65 1.41 -14.96
CA LYS A 126 -9.01 1.27 -14.40
C LYS A 126 -9.05 0.28 -13.23
N PRO A 127 -9.73 0.63 -12.12
CA PRO A 127 -10.00 -0.34 -11.07
C PRO A 127 -10.99 -1.41 -11.57
N VAL A 128 -10.93 -2.61 -10.98
CA VAL A 128 -11.92 -3.66 -11.20
C VAL A 128 -13.20 -3.41 -10.39
N ALA A 129 -13.07 -2.76 -9.23
CA ALA A 129 -14.19 -2.31 -8.42
C ALA A 129 -13.95 -0.92 -7.84
N ASP A 130 -15.00 -0.10 -7.80
CA ASP A 130 -14.97 1.27 -7.31
C ASP A 130 -16.12 1.51 -6.32
N MET A 131 -15.79 1.46 -5.03
CA MET A 131 -16.71 1.67 -3.93
C MET A 131 -16.60 3.14 -3.51
N ALA A 132 -17.34 3.99 -4.22
CA ALA A 132 -17.37 5.43 -4.00
C ALA A 132 -18.69 5.88 -3.34
N PRO A 133 -18.72 7.07 -2.73
CA PRO A 133 -19.97 7.72 -2.30
C PRO A 133 -20.94 7.84 -3.47
N ALA A 134 -22.24 7.82 -3.19
CA ALA A 134 -23.24 8.04 -4.24
C ALA A 134 -23.09 9.45 -4.85
N GLU A 135 -23.52 9.62 -6.10
CA GLU A 135 -23.42 10.92 -6.76
C GLU A 135 -24.18 12.00 -5.95
N GLY A 136 -23.48 13.06 -5.58
CA GLY A 136 -24.00 14.14 -4.75
C GLY A 136 -23.82 13.95 -3.23
N GLU A 137 -23.30 12.82 -2.77
CA GLU A 137 -22.89 12.63 -1.38
C GLU A 137 -21.43 13.06 -1.16
N GLU A 138 -21.15 13.66 0.00
CA GLU A 138 -19.77 13.93 0.40
C GLU A 138 -19.07 12.63 0.83
N GLY A 139 -17.90 12.38 0.24
CA GLY A 139 -17.03 11.29 0.67
C GLY A 139 -16.45 11.52 2.07
N ARG A 140 -16.31 10.42 2.81
CA ARG A 140 -15.63 10.37 4.11
C ARG A 140 -14.20 9.91 3.94
N ASP A 141 -13.27 10.43 4.73
CA ASP A 141 -11.86 10.12 4.57
C ASP A 141 -11.59 8.65 4.96
N CYS A 142 -11.25 7.80 4.00
CA CYS A 142 -10.99 6.39 4.24
C CYS A 142 -9.56 6.20 4.77
N TRP A 143 -9.42 5.64 5.98
CA TRP A 143 -8.16 5.55 6.70
C TRP A 143 -7.53 4.16 6.70
N CYS A 144 -8.34 3.11 6.62
CA CYS A 144 -7.84 1.74 6.56
C CYS A 144 -8.68 0.89 5.61
N VAL A 145 -8.02 -0.06 4.95
CA VAL A 145 -8.63 -1.11 4.13
C VAL A 145 -7.95 -2.43 4.45
N ALA A 146 -8.68 -3.54 4.31
CA ALA A 146 -8.15 -4.89 4.41
C ALA A 146 -8.93 -5.82 3.49
N PHE A 147 -8.21 -6.66 2.75
CA PHE A 147 -8.80 -7.84 2.13
C PHE A 147 -9.08 -8.91 3.18
N GLY A 148 -10.16 -9.65 2.94
CA GLY A 148 -10.57 -10.79 3.76
C GLY A 148 -11.31 -11.81 2.91
N ASP A 149 -11.62 -12.94 3.54
CA ASP A 149 -12.48 -13.99 2.97
C ASP A 149 -12.04 -14.56 1.61
N ALA A 150 -10.75 -14.43 1.27
CA ALA A 150 -10.17 -14.89 0.00
C ALA A 150 -9.79 -16.38 0.01
N TYR A 151 -10.70 -17.26 0.43
CA TYR A 151 -10.42 -18.69 0.64
C TYR A 151 -10.68 -19.57 -0.59
N ASN A 152 -11.32 -19.04 -1.63
CA ASN A 152 -11.44 -19.67 -2.95
C ASN A 152 -11.40 -18.58 -4.05
N THR A 153 -11.61 -18.97 -5.31
CA THR A 153 -11.49 -18.04 -6.45
C THR A 153 -12.66 -17.07 -6.61
N ASP A 154 -13.79 -17.33 -5.95
CA ASP A 154 -15.05 -16.60 -6.09
C ASP A 154 -15.32 -15.72 -4.87
N GLU A 155 -14.80 -16.11 -3.70
CA GLU A 155 -15.02 -15.44 -2.42
C GLU A 155 -13.89 -14.47 -2.14
N ARG A 156 -14.25 -13.21 -1.89
CA ARG A 156 -13.33 -12.14 -1.50
C ARG A 156 -14.14 -10.99 -0.94
N THR A 157 -13.68 -10.42 0.16
CA THR A 157 -14.29 -9.22 0.73
C THR A 157 -13.24 -8.14 0.99
N VAL A 158 -13.70 -6.90 1.00
CA VAL A 158 -12.92 -5.74 1.43
C VAL A 158 -13.63 -5.11 2.61
N VAL A 159 -12.89 -4.86 3.69
CA VAL A 159 -13.36 -4.04 4.81
C VAL A 159 -12.63 -2.71 4.77
N ALA A 160 -13.37 -1.61 4.95
CA ALA A 160 -12.85 -0.25 4.99
C ALA A 160 -13.32 0.51 6.22
N GLY A 161 -12.42 1.27 6.84
CA GLY A 161 -12.69 2.16 7.96
C GLY A 161 -12.50 3.63 7.59
N TYR A 162 -13.37 4.49 8.11
CA TYR A 162 -13.44 5.92 7.78
C TYR A 162 -13.24 6.82 8.99
N ASP A 163 -12.92 8.09 8.75
CA ASP A 163 -12.65 9.13 9.76
C ASP A 163 -13.78 9.37 10.77
N ASN A 164 -15.02 9.12 10.39
CA ASN A 164 -16.20 9.21 11.25
C ASN A 164 -16.46 7.96 12.11
N GLY A 165 -15.60 6.95 12.02
CA GLY A 165 -15.75 5.68 12.73
C GLY A 165 -16.61 4.64 12.00
N ASP A 166 -17.08 4.92 10.78
CA ASP A 166 -17.80 3.93 9.98
C ASP A 166 -16.87 2.78 9.59
N ILE A 167 -17.43 1.58 9.60
CA ILE A 167 -16.83 0.37 9.02
C ILE A 167 -17.79 -0.12 7.93
N LYS A 168 -17.27 -0.31 6.71
CA LYS A 168 -18.04 -0.83 5.58
C LYS A 168 -17.35 -2.08 5.04
N MET A 169 -18.14 -3.09 4.72
CA MET A 169 -17.69 -4.32 4.06
C MET A 169 -18.29 -4.37 2.66
N PHE A 170 -17.48 -4.79 1.70
CA PHE A 170 -17.85 -4.86 0.29
C PHE A 170 -17.47 -6.22 -0.28
N GLU A 171 -18.29 -6.71 -1.20
CA GLU A 171 -17.99 -7.81 -2.12
C GLU A 171 -17.63 -7.15 -3.48
N PRO A 172 -16.33 -7.05 -3.83
CA PRO A 172 -15.86 -6.34 -5.00
C PRO A 172 -16.07 -7.09 -6.32
#